data_AF-A0A942LH98-F1
#
_entry.id   AF-A0A942LH98-F1
#
_cell.length_a   1.000
_cell.length_b   1.000
_cell.length_c   1.000
_cell.angle_alpha   90.00
_cell.angle_beta   90.00
_cell.angle_gamma   90.00
#
_symmetry.space_group_name_H-M   'P 1'
#
loop_
_entity.id
_entity.type
_entity.pdbx_description
1 polymer ?
#
loop_
_entity_poly.entity_id
_entity_poly.type
_entity_poly.pdbx_seq_one_letter_code
_entity_poly.pdbx_strand_id
1 'polypeptide(L)'
;MSPVPSACPCGRLDARGRAVALDACCGRYLDHGQRPPDAEHLMRSRYSAFVLGRVAYLNASWHPSTRPADLSLEPGVKWLGLDVKRHRVMDAHHAEVEFVARSRTGGRAH
;
A
#
# COMPACT_ATOMS: atom_id res chain seq x y z
N MET A 1 -18.56 8.17 -0.54
CA MET A 1 -17.16 8.22 -1.02
C MET A 1 -16.30 8.79 0.09
N SER A 2 -15.33 8.03 0.60
CA SER A 2 -14.37 8.55 1.59
C SER A 2 -13.51 9.63 0.92
N PRO A 3 -13.25 10.78 1.57
CA PRO A 3 -12.42 11.83 1.00
C PRO A 3 -11.02 11.28 0.70
N VAL A 4 -10.50 11.59 -0.49
CA VAL A 4 -9.14 11.21 -0.87
C VAL A 4 -8.18 11.92 0.07
N PRO A 5 -7.32 11.21 0.80
CA PRO A 5 -6.41 11.84 1.74
C PRO A 5 -5.38 12.68 0.97
N SER A 6 -5.16 13.91 1.42
CA SER A 6 -4.15 14.80 0.85
C SER A 6 -2.74 14.23 1.00
N ALA A 7 -2.47 13.58 2.15
CA ALA A 7 -1.27 12.83 2.41
C ALA A 7 -1.39 11.37 1.96
N CYS A 8 -0.28 10.78 1.55
CA CYS A 8 -0.25 9.38 1.12
C CYS A 8 -0.47 8.44 2.32
N PRO A 9 -1.42 7.48 2.25
CA PRO A 9 -1.70 6.54 3.34
C PRO A 9 -0.49 5.71 3.79
N CYS A 10 0.47 5.45 2.90
CA CYS A 10 1.67 4.67 3.22
C CYS A 10 2.62 5.31 4.25
N GLY A 11 2.33 6.54 4.71
CA GLY A 11 3.05 7.21 5.79
C GLY A 11 4.43 7.76 5.41
N ARG A 12 4.76 7.82 4.12
CA ARG A 12 6.06 8.35 3.67
C ARG A 12 6.19 9.85 3.98
N LEU A 13 7.35 10.21 4.52
CA LEU A 13 7.74 11.60 4.79
C LEU A 13 8.79 12.07 3.78
N ASP A 14 8.81 13.38 3.50
CA ASP A 14 9.86 14.03 2.73
C ASP A 14 11.14 14.21 3.59
N ALA A 15 12.21 14.74 2.99
CA ALA A 15 13.47 14.99 3.69
C ALA A 15 13.36 15.99 4.86
N ARG A 16 12.25 16.73 4.97
CA ARG A 16 11.97 17.68 6.05
C ARG A 16 10.99 17.09 7.08
N GLY A 17 10.67 15.80 6.99
CA GLY A 17 9.77 15.11 7.91
C GLY A 17 8.28 15.39 7.67
N ARG A 18 7.88 15.92 6.51
CA ARG A 18 6.48 16.23 6.19
C ARG A 18 5.85 15.12 5.37
N ALA A 19 4.56 14.84 5.58
CA ALA A 19 3.85 13.82 4.81
C ALA A 19 3.85 14.14 3.32
N VAL A 20 4.25 13.17 2.49
CA VAL A 20 4.24 13.31 1.04
C VAL A 20 2.80 13.18 0.54
N ALA A 21 2.41 14.05 -0.40
CA ALA A 21 1.08 13.99 -1.01
C ALA A 21 0.85 12.65 -1.73
N LEU A 22 -0.39 12.16 -1.75
CA LEU A 22 -0.73 10.89 -2.41
C LEU A 22 -0.24 10.85 -3.86
N ASP A 23 -0.55 11.89 -4.62
CA ASP A 23 -0.23 12.01 -6.04
C ASP A 23 1.28 11.96 -6.33
N ALA A 24 2.08 12.58 -5.45
CA ALA A 24 3.53 12.59 -5.53
C ALA A 24 4.19 11.32 -4.95
N CYS A 25 3.41 10.41 -4.35
CA CYS A 25 3.89 9.18 -3.72
C CYS A 25 3.26 7.95 -4.39
N CYS A 26 2.27 7.30 -3.77
CA CYS A 26 1.68 6.07 -4.30
C CYS A 26 0.71 6.31 -5.46
N GLY A 27 0.15 7.52 -5.60
CA GLY A 27 -0.73 7.90 -6.71
C GLY A 27 -0.07 7.73 -8.08
N ARG A 28 1.26 7.89 -8.18
CA ARG A 28 2.05 7.59 -9.38
C ARG A 28 1.81 6.18 -9.93
N TYR A 29 1.62 5.21 -9.03
CA TYR A 29 1.41 3.82 -9.39
C TYR A 29 -0.08 3.47 -9.46
N LEU A 30 -0.88 4.04 -8.56
CA LEU A 30 -2.31 3.74 -8.44
C LEU A 30 -3.15 4.39 -9.56
N ASP A 31 -2.83 5.64 -9.89
CA ASP A 31 -3.67 6.48 -10.75
C ASP A 31 -2.96 6.84 -12.07
N HIS A 32 -1.63 6.93 -12.08
CA HIS A 32 -0.83 7.31 -13.27
C HIS A 32 -0.18 6.15 -14.02
N GLY A 33 -0.40 4.90 -13.58
CA GLY A 33 0.06 3.70 -14.27
C GLY A 33 1.57 3.47 -14.29
N GLN A 34 2.36 4.22 -13.50
CA GLN A 34 3.78 3.95 -13.38
C GLN A 34 4.01 2.61 -12.66
N ARG A 35 5.11 1.94 -13.00
CA ARG A 35 5.51 0.71 -12.29
C ARG A 35 6.30 1.06 -11.03
N PRO A 36 5.98 0.46 -9.86
CA PRO A 36 6.83 0.59 -8.69
C PRO A 36 8.27 0.14 -9.01
N PRO A 37 9.30 0.95 -8.67
CA PRO A 37 10.68 0.65 -9.05
C PRO A 37 11.31 -0.48 -8.22
N ASP A 38 10.77 -0.77 -7.03
CA ASP A 38 11.24 -1.83 -6.14
C ASP A 38 10.09 -2.42 -5.29
N ALA A 39 10.41 -3.46 -4.52
CA ALA A 39 9.46 -4.17 -3.70
C ALA A 39 8.88 -3.32 -2.56
N GLU A 40 9.64 -2.38 -1.98
CA GLU A 40 9.13 -1.48 -0.94
C GLU A 40 8.07 -0.53 -1.51
N HIS A 41 8.32 0.07 -2.67
CA HIS A 41 7.36 0.93 -3.35
C HIS A 41 6.10 0.15 -3.76
N LEU A 42 6.26 -1.10 -4.19
CA LEU A 42 5.14 -1.99 -4.47
C LEU A 42 4.33 -2.29 -3.20
N MET A 43 4.98 -2.62 -2.09
CA MET A 43 4.34 -2.90 -0.80
C MET A 43 3.56 -1.69 -0.28
N ARG A 44 4.18 -0.50 -0.29
CA ARG A 44 3.56 0.77 0.15
C ARG A 44 2.37 1.17 -0.72
N SER A 45 2.46 0.96 -2.03
CA SER A 45 1.35 1.25 -2.95
C SER A 45 0.20 0.27 -2.78
N ARG A 46 0.48 -1.03 -2.59
CA ARG A 46 -0.55 -2.02 -2.24
C ARG A 46 -1.25 -1.70 -0.92
N TYR A 47 -0.51 -1.28 0.12
CA TYR A 47 -1.13 -0.79 1.35
C TYR A 47 -2.07 0.39 1.07
N SER A 48 -1.62 1.39 0.32
CA SER A 48 -2.45 2.55 -0.02
C SER A 48 -3.68 2.15 -0.84
N ALA A 49 -3.56 1.15 -1.72
CA ALA A 49 -4.68 0.58 -2.45
C ALA A 49 -5.71 -0.09 -1.53
N PHE A 50 -5.29 -0.79 -0.47
CA PHE A 50 -6.20 -1.31 0.55
C PHE A 50 -6.94 -0.18 1.29
N VAL A 51 -6.24 0.90 1.65
CA VAL A 51 -6.87 2.06 2.31
C VAL A 51 -7.89 2.76 1.41
N LEU A 52 -7.58 2.88 0.12
CA LEU A 52 -8.38 3.62 -0.86
C LEU A 52 -9.40 2.76 -1.62
N GLY A 53 -9.46 1.45 -1.36
CA GLY A 53 -10.36 0.53 -2.04
C GLY A 53 -10.02 0.27 -3.52
N ARG A 54 -8.75 0.37 -3.92
CA ARG A 54 -8.30 0.19 -5.32
C ARG A 54 -8.08 -1.28 -5.68
N VAL A 55 -9.16 -2.07 -5.69
CA VAL A 55 -9.12 -3.52 -5.93
C VAL A 55 -8.47 -3.91 -7.26
N ALA A 56 -8.73 -3.16 -8.33
CA ALA A 56 -8.12 -3.42 -9.65
C ALA A 56 -6.58 -3.39 -9.60
N TYR A 57 -6.01 -2.42 -8.89
CA TYR A 57 -4.55 -2.32 -8.71
C TYR A 57 -4.01 -3.50 -7.88
N LEU A 58 -4.71 -3.89 -6.81
CA LEU A 58 -4.32 -5.04 -6.00
C LEU A 58 -4.28 -6.32 -6.83
N ASN A 59 -5.29 -6.55 -7.68
CA ASN A 59 -5.35 -7.71 -8.56
C ASN A 59 -4.30 -7.72 -9.67
N ALA A 60 -3.95 -6.56 -10.23
CA ALA A 60 -2.93 -6.43 -11.26
C ALA A 60 -1.50 -6.61 -10.72
N SER A 61 -1.29 -6.28 -9.44
CA SER A 61 0.02 -6.33 -8.79
C SER A 61 0.28 -7.59 -7.95
N TRP A 62 -0.71 -8.50 -7.89
CA TRP A 62 -0.56 -9.79 -7.23
C TRP A 62 0.01 -10.83 -8.18
N HIS A 63 0.95 -11.63 -7.69
CA HIS A 63 1.47 -12.76 -8.46
C HIS A 63 0.33 -13.73 -8.87
N PRO A 64 0.22 -14.14 -10.15
CA PRO A 64 -0.90 -14.94 -10.63
C PRO A 64 -1.11 -16.28 -9.89
N SER A 65 -0.03 -16.91 -9.42
CA SER A 65 -0.12 -18.21 -8.74
C SER A 65 -0.68 -18.15 -7.32
N THR A 66 -0.69 -16.97 -6.69
CA THR A 66 -1.16 -16.80 -5.30
C THR A 66 -2.29 -15.78 -5.17
N ARG A 67 -2.75 -15.23 -6.30
CA ARG A 67 -3.85 -14.27 -6.32
C ARG A 67 -5.17 -15.00 -6.08
N PRO A 68 -6.00 -14.56 -5.13
CA PRO A 68 -7.33 -15.13 -4.95
C PRO A 68 -8.21 -14.91 -6.20
N ALA A 69 -9.13 -15.83 -6.46
CA ALA A 69 -10.04 -15.74 -7.61
C ALA A 69 -11.01 -14.55 -7.49
N ASP A 70 -11.48 -14.28 -6.27
CA ASP A 70 -12.23 -13.09 -5.90
C ASP A 70 -11.48 -12.33 -4.81
N LEU A 71 -11.29 -11.02 -5.01
CA LEU A 71 -10.69 -10.12 -4.03
C LEU A 71 -11.73 -9.09 -3.60
N SER A 72 -12.44 -9.40 -2.53
CA SER A 72 -13.32 -8.48 -1.82
C SER A 72 -12.59 -7.86 -0.63
N LEU A 73 -12.82 -6.56 -0.41
CA LEU A 73 -12.27 -5.86 0.76
C LEU A 73 -13.30 -5.88 1.88
N GLU A 74 -12.87 -6.32 3.05
CA GLU A 74 -13.72 -6.41 4.24
C GLU A 74 -14.28 -5.02 4.61
N PRO A 75 -15.61 -4.85 4.59
CA PRO A 75 -16.22 -3.59 4.97
C PRO A 75 -15.98 -3.31 6.46
N GLY A 76 -15.70 -2.04 6.80
CA GLY A 76 -15.51 -1.62 8.19
C GLY A 76 -14.09 -1.80 8.73
N VAL A 77 -13.14 -2.30 7.93
CA VAL A 77 -11.71 -2.25 8.26
C VAL A 77 -11.21 -0.81 8.11
N LYS A 78 -10.75 -0.22 9.21
CA LYS A 78 -10.07 1.07 9.23
C LYS A 78 -8.56 0.86 9.36
N TRP A 79 -7.84 1.17 8.30
CA TRP A 79 -6.38 1.18 8.32
C TRP A 79 -5.85 2.41 9.09
N LEU A 80 -4.89 2.19 9.99
CA LEU A 80 -4.39 3.20 10.94
C LEU A 80 -2.97 3.67 10.63
N GLY A 81 -2.21 2.87 9.90
CA GLY A 81 -0.87 3.24 9.42
C GLY A 81 -0.07 2.04 8.97
N LEU A 82 1.04 2.35 8.31
CA LEU A 82 2.04 1.39 7.83
C LEU A 82 3.41 1.80 8.37
N ASP A 83 4.17 0.84 8.84
CA ASP A 83 5.57 1.00 9.19
C ASP A 83 6.41 -0.08 8.50
N VAL A 84 7.35 0.33 7.65
CA VAL A 84 8.25 -0.61 6.96
C VAL A 84 9.49 -0.77 7.83
N LYS A 85 9.70 -1.99 8.32
CA LYS A 85 10.82 -2.33 9.21
C LYS A 85 12.09 -2.61 8.44
N ARG A 86 11.96 -3.31 7.31
CA ARG A 86 13.11 -3.75 6.52
C ARG A 86 12.73 -3.92 5.06
N HIS A 87 13.65 -3.57 4.17
CA HIS A 87 13.60 -3.89 2.75
C HIS A 87 14.94 -4.51 2.37
N ARG A 88 14.91 -5.70 1.77
CA ARG A 88 16.11 -6.45 1.38
C ARG A 88 15.95 -6.98 -0.04
N VAL A 89 16.85 -6.57 -0.92
CA VAL A 89 17.01 -7.22 -2.24
C VAL A 89 17.71 -8.55 -2.02
N MET A 90 17.11 -9.64 -2.50
CA MET A 90 17.64 -10.99 -2.35
C MET A 90 18.50 -11.39 -3.55
N ASP A 91 17.99 -11.13 -4.74
CA ASP A 91 18.65 -11.37 -6.00
C ASP A 91 18.07 -10.44 -7.09
N ALA A 92 18.38 -10.70 -8.37
CA ALA A 92 17.93 -9.89 -9.50
C ALA A 92 16.41 -9.87 -9.71
N HIS A 93 15.69 -10.84 -9.16
CA HIS A 93 14.25 -11.03 -9.38
C HIS A 93 13.43 -11.05 -8.09
N HIS A 94 14.08 -11.12 -6.92
CA HIS A 94 13.41 -11.22 -5.63
C HIS A 94 13.89 -10.18 -4.62
N ALA A 95 12.94 -9.68 -3.84
CA ALA A 95 13.18 -8.84 -2.68
C ALA A 95 12.12 -9.09 -1.61
N GLU A 96 12.48 -8.85 -0.36
CA GLU A 96 11.63 -9.00 0.81
C GLU A 96 11.38 -7.65 1.47
N VAL A 97 10.15 -7.46 1.94
CA VAL A 97 9.75 -6.28 2.72
C VAL A 97 9.08 -6.74 3.99
N GLU A 98 9.69 -6.41 5.13
CA GLU A 98 9.13 -6.62 6.46
C GLU A 98 8.41 -5.34 6.90
N PHE A 99 7.16 -5.46 7.32
CA PHE A 99 6.33 -4.31 7.66
C PHE A 99 5.29 -4.63 8.74
N VAL A 100 4.80 -3.57 9.38
CA VAL A 100 3.68 -3.60 10.32
C VAL A 100 2.56 -2.72 9.75
N ALA A 101 1.44 -3.33 9.42
CA ALA A 101 0.22 -2.62 9.02
C ALA A 101 -0.79 -2.70 10.17
N ARG A 102 -1.24 -1.54 10.68
CA ARG A 102 -2.18 -1.48 11.79
C ARG A 102 -3.59 -1.24 11.27
N SER A 103 -4.57 -1.96 11.82
CA SER A 103 -5.97 -1.80 11.43
C SER A 103 -6.92 -1.93 12.62
N ARG A 104 -8.18 -1.52 12.42
CA ARG A 104 -9.26 -1.71 13.39
C ARG A 104 -10.50 -2.18 12.66
N THR A 105 -11.14 -3.21 13.20
CA THR A 105 -12.39 -3.78 12.66
C THR A 105 -13.43 -3.78 13.78
N GLY A 106 -14.59 -3.18 13.56
CA GLY A 106 -15.74 -3.27 14.49
C GLY A 106 -15.49 -2.85 15.95
N GLY A 107 -14.49 -2.01 16.22
CA GLY A 107 -14.13 -1.57 17.58
C GLY A 107 -12.99 -2.34 18.27
N ARG A 108 -12.45 -3.41 17.67
CA ARG A 108 -11.24 -4.11 18.15
C ARG A 108 -10.05 -3.79 17.23
N ALA A 109 -8.93 -3.38 17.83
CA ALA A 109 -7.68 -3.11 17.11
C ALA A 109 -6.88 -4.41 16.95
N HIS A 110 -6.29 -4.61 15.77
CA HIS A 110 -5.43 -5.75 15.42
C HIS A 110 -4.14 -5.25 14.77
#